data_AF-A0A257JDF8-F1
#
_entry.id   AF-A0A257JDF8-F1
#
_cell.length_a   1.000
_cell.length_b   1.000
_cell.length_c   1.000
_cell.angle_alpha   90.00
_cell.angle_beta   90.00
_cell.angle_gamma   90.00
#
_symmetry.space_group_name_H-M   'P 1'
#
loop_
_entity.id
_entity.type
_entity.pdbx_description
1 polymer ?
#
loop_
_entity_poly.entity_id
_entity_poly.type
_entity_poly.pdbx_seq_one_letter_code
_entity_poly.pdbx_strand_id
1 'polypeptide(L)' 'ANEAAFDQAVAEVAATARQLIASLTTTAEPRNRETEAAKARARSAARFGAPAGSG' A
#
# COMPACT_ATOMS: atom_id res chain seq x y z
N ALA A 1 -22.66 27.14 -24.35
CA ALA A 1 -21.27 27.51 -24.68
C ALA A 1 -20.33 27.28 -23.50
N ASN A 2 -20.60 27.88 -22.33
CA ASN A 2 -19.75 27.71 -21.14
C ASN A 2 -19.74 26.28 -20.58
N GLU A 3 -20.88 25.58 -20.64
CA GLU A 3 -21.01 24.20 -20.17
C GLU A 3 -20.06 23.24 -20.91
N ALA A 4 -20.04 23.27 -22.24
CA ALA A 4 -19.12 22.45 -23.03
C ALA A 4 -17.63 22.73 -22.71
N ALA A 5 -17.26 23.99 -22.48
CA ALA A 5 -15.91 24.36 -22.08
C ALA A 5 -15.57 23.87 -20.66
N PHE A 6 -16.54 23.92 -19.75
CA PHE A 6 -16.40 23.39 -18.40
C PHE A 6 -16.24 21.86 -18.39
N ASP A 7 -17.09 21.16 -19.14
CA ASP A 7 -17.03 19.70 -19.27
C ASP A 7 -15.69 19.23 -19.86
N GLN A 8 -15.19 19.96 -20.86
CA GLN A 8 -13.87 19.70 -21.41
C GLN A 8 -12.76 19.88 -20.36
N ALA A 9 -12.79 20.97 -19.59
CA ALA A 9 -11.79 21.22 -18.55
C ALA A 9 -11.81 20.12 -17.48
N VAL A 10 -13.00 19.65 -17.07
CA VAL A 10 -13.15 18.53 -16.14
C VAL A 10 -12.55 17.25 -16.72
N ALA A 11 -12.82 16.95 -17.99
CA ALA A 11 -12.29 15.76 -18.64
C ALA A 11 -10.76 15.76 -18.72
N GLU A 12 -10.15 16.90 -19.06
CA GLU A 12 -8.70 17.06 -19.15
C GLU A 12 -8.00 16.94 -17.78
N VAL A 13 -8.55 17.57 -16.74
CA VAL A 13 -8.03 17.46 -15.38
C VAL A 13 -8.12 16.01 -14.89
N ALA A 14 -9.25 15.35 -15.12
CA ALA A 14 -9.43 13.96 -14.74
C ALA A 14 -8.47 13.01 -15.48
N ALA A 15 -8.22 13.25 -16.77
CA ALA A 15 -7.26 12.48 -17.54
C ALA A 15 -5.83 12.66 -17.01
N THR A 16 -5.44 13.91 -16.73
CA THR A 16 -4.12 14.25 -16.19
C THR A 16 -3.91 13.62 -14.81
N ALA A 17 -4.88 13.72 -13.91
CA ALA A 17 -4.83 13.11 -12.59
C ALA A 17 -4.65 11.59 -12.66
N ARG A 18 -5.38 10.91 -13.55
CA ARG A 18 -5.23 9.46 -13.78
C ARG A 18 -3.84 9.09 -14.27
N GLN A 19 -3.27 9.86 -15.20
CA GLN A 19 -1.91 9.64 -15.69
C GLN A 19 -0.87 9.80 -14.58
N LEU A 20 -0.99 10.85 -13.76
CA LEU A 20 -0.08 11.09 -12.64
C LEU A 20 -0.13 9.93 -11.63
N ILE A 21 -1.32 9.49 -11.24
CA ILE A 21 -1.49 8.37 -10.30
C ILE A 21 -0.88 7.09 -10.90
N ALA A 22 -1.14 6.82 -12.19
CA ALA A 22 -0.56 5.66 -12.87
C ALA A 22 0.97 5.70 -12.96
N SER A 23 1.57 6.90 -13.00
CA SER A 23 3.02 7.06 -13.00
C SER A 23 3.69 6.89 -11.64
N LEU A 24 2.90 6.87 -10.55
CA LEU A 24 3.46 6.67 -9.20
C LEU A 24 4.05 5.26 -9.10
N THR A 25 5.38 5.21 -9.10
CA THR A 25 6.13 3.97 -8.85
C THR A 25 6.50 3.93 -7.38
N THR A 26 6.22 2.82 -6.70
CA THR A 26 6.70 2.61 -5.34
C THR A 26 8.12 2.06 -5.37
N THR A 27 9.01 2.67 -4.60
CA THR A 27 10.37 2.16 -4.37
C THR A 27 10.42 1.11 -3.26
N ALA A 28 9.27 0.70 -2.72
CA ALA A 28 9.21 -0.31 -1.68
C ALA A 28 9.77 -1.62 -2.21
N GLU A 29 10.73 -2.19 -1.46
CA GLU A 29 11.25 -3.52 -1.73
C GLU A 29 10.09 -4.53 -1.92
N PRO A 30 10.14 -5.39 -2.96
CA PRO A 30 9.15 -6.43 -3.13
C PRO A 30 9.02 -7.24 -1.83
N ARG A 31 7.78 -7.40 -1.36
CA ARG A 31 7.52 -8.09 -0.08
C ARG A 31 8.09 -9.51 -0.11
N ASN A 32 9.22 -9.72 0.55
CA ASN A 32 9.82 -11.05 0.67
C ASN A 32 8.97 -11.91 1.62
N ARG A 33 8.42 -13.01 1.09
CA ARG A 33 7.51 -13.88 1.84
C ARG A 33 8.20 -14.55 3.02
N GLU A 34 9.47 -14.88 2.90
CA GLU A 34 10.26 -15.51 3.96
C GLU A 34 10.52 -14.55 5.11
N THR A 35 10.85 -13.29 4.80
CA THR A 35 11.08 -12.25 5.83
C THR A 35 9.79 -11.91 6.57
N GLU A 36 8.66 -11.81 5.86
CA GLU A 36 7.37 -11.58 6.49
C GLU A 36 6.89 -12.78 7.31
N ALA A 37 7.16 -14.02 6.85
CA ALA A 37 6.89 -15.23 7.63
C ALA A 37 7.77 -15.31 8.88
N ALA A 38 9.05 -14.94 8.79
CA ALA A 38 9.94 -14.88 9.96
C ALA A 38 9.48 -13.83 10.98
N LYS A 39 9.11 -12.63 10.51
CA LYS A 39 8.51 -11.60 11.37
C LYS A 39 7.21 -12.09 12.02
N ALA A 40 6.35 -12.79 11.28
CA ALA A 40 5.10 -13.35 11.81
C ALA A 40 5.36 -14.41 12.89
N ARG A 41 6.31 -15.32 12.67
CA ARG A 41 6.72 -16.33 13.67
C ARG A 41 7.28 -15.66 14.93
N ALA A 42 8.15 -14.65 14.78
CA ALA A 42 8.70 -13.91 15.91
C ALA A 42 7.60 -13.19 16.73
N ARG A 43 6.64 -12.54 16.05
CA ARG A 43 5.48 -11.92 16.71
C ARG A 43 4.62 -12.95 17.45
N SER A 44 4.41 -14.12 16.85
CA SER A 44 3.67 -15.21 17.50
C SER A 44 4.39 -15.74 18.74
N ALA A 45 5.70 -15.92 18.66
CA ALA A 45 6.52 -16.33 19.80
C ALA A 45 6.52 -15.29 20.92
N ALA A 46 6.56 -13.99 20.61
CA ALA A 46 6.46 -12.94 21.61
C ALA A 46 5.08 -12.86 22.28
N ARG A 47 4.02 -13.23 21.55
CA ARG A 47 2.63 -13.15 22.04
C ARG A 47 2.15 -14.42 22.76
N PHE A 48 2.61 -15.58 22.32
CA PHE A 48 2.12 -16.89 22.76
C PHE A 48 3.24 -17.83 23.25
N GLY A 49 4.50 -17.39 23.19
CA GLY A 49 5.61 -18.08 23.84
C GLY A 49 5.34 -18.12 25.34
N ALA A 50 5.22 -19.34 25.87
CA ALA A 50 4.78 -19.62 27.23
C ALA A 50 5.55 -18.83 28.31
N PRO A 51 4.95 -18.56 29.48
CA PRO A 51 5.73 -18.16 30.64
C PRO A 51 6.68 -19.32 30.99
N ALA A 52 7.97 -19.15 30.73
CA ALA A 52 8.99 -20.00 31.31
C ALA A 52 8.98 -19.76 32.82
N GLY A 53 8.23 -20.59 33.57
CA GLY A 53 8.14 -20.45 35.02
C GLY A 53 6.89 -21.06 35.64
N SER A 54 6.67 -22.35 35.45
CA SER A 54 5.93 -23.17 36.42
C SER A 54 6.62 -24.52 36.52
N GLY A 55 7.64 -24.55 37.36
CA GLY A 55 8.45 -25.71 37.75
C GLY A 55 9.34 -25.30 38.89
#